data_AF-A0A5N7B7S4-F1
#
_entry.id   AF-A0A5N7B7S4-F1
#
_cell.length_a   1.000
_cell.length_b   1.000
_cell.length_c   1.000
_cell.angle_alpha   90.00
_cell.angle_beta   90.00
_cell.angle_gamma   90.00
#
_symmetry.space_group_name_H-M   'P 1'
#
loop_
_entity.id
_entity.type
_entity.pdbx_description
1 polymer ?
#
loop_
_entity_poly.entity_id
_entity_poly.type
_entity_poly.pdbx_seq_one_letter_code
_entity_poly.pdbx_strand_id
1 'polypeptide(L)'
;MVTPPSLSFDIPEGVELGKYTLSWTWFNRIGNREMYMNCAPITITSEYINHNMPAIPQKDAKVAEKRSNSFPPIFVANIGNNCTTPEGFDIRFPQAGNYVEQKGDSSNILPDNIPVCFATTTSNIHSTHSSEPSSDTRVTSIADSSFRTCPSEDR
;
A
#
# COMPACT_ATOMS: atom_id res chain seq x y z
N MET A 1 -20.31 4.95 26.56
CA MET A 1 -19.81 5.20 25.19
C MET A 1 -18.45 4.54 25.11
N VAL A 2 -18.27 3.53 24.27
CA VAL A 2 -16.95 2.94 24.03
C VAL A 2 -16.20 3.94 23.18
N THR A 3 -15.16 4.57 23.72
CA THR A 3 -14.26 5.42 22.95
C THR A 3 -13.57 4.52 21.92
N PRO A 4 -13.63 4.82 20.62
CA PRO A 4 -12.88 4.04 19.64
C PRO A 4 -11.39 4.09 20.03
N PRO A 5 -10.65 2.97 19.92
CA PRO A 5 -9.24 2.96 20.24
C PRO A 5 -8.51 3.95 19.33
N SER A 6 -7.70 4.82 19.92
CA SER A 6 -6.84 5.71 19.16
C SER A 6 -5.79 4.90 18.39
N LEU A 7 -5.52 5.31 17.15
CA LEU A 7 -4.40 4.83 16.36
C LEU A 7 -3.26 5.84 16.46
N SER A 8 -2.11 5.39 16.92
CA SER A 8 -0.87 6.16 17.00
C SER A 8 0.20 5.43 16.19
N PHE A 9 1.12 6.18 15.59
CA PHE A 9 2.27 5.64 14.88
C PHE A 9 3.48 6.53 15.17
N ASP A 10 4.66 5.94 15.12
CA ASP A 10 5.93 6.66 15.21
C ASP A 10 6.57 6.74 13.83
N ILE A 11 7.40 7.76 13.61
CA ILE A 11 8.24 7.82 12.40
C ILE A 11 9.41 6.85 12.60
N PRO A 12 9.56 5.82 11.76
CA PRO A 12 10.61 4.82 11.96
C PRO A 12 11.99 5.37 11.57
N GLU A 13 13.03 4.76 12.12
CA GLU A 13 14.41 5.00 11.67
C GLU A 13 14.56 4.68 10.17
N GLY A 14 15.35 5.49 9.46
CA GLY A 14 15.54 5.35 8.01
C GLY A 14 14.62 6.25 7.17
N VAL A 15 13.84 7.13 7.80
CA VAL A 15 13.19 8.26 7.14
C VAL A 15 14.01 9.52 7.43
N GLU A 16 14.44 10.24 6.39
CA GLU A 16 15.23 11.45 6.54
C GLU A 16 14.36 12.66 6.93
N LEU A 17 14.99 13.73 7.43
CA LEU A 17 14.31 14.99 7.70
C LEU A 17 13.77 15.61 6.40
N GLY A 18 12.58 16.20 6.45
CA GLY A 18 12.01 16.87 5.28
C GLY A 18 10.49 16.86 5.22
N LYS A 19 9.96 17.32 4.09
CA LYS A 19 8.53 17.33 3.78
C LYS A 19 8.12 16.01 3.11
N TYR A 20 6.99 15.47 3.54
CA TYR A 20 6.40 14.23 3.03
C TYR A 20 4.89 14.33 2.98
N THR A 21 4.26 13.40 2.26
CA THR A 21 2.83 13.16 2.35
C THR A 21 2.59 11.85 3.08
N LEU A 22 1.93 11.93 4.23
CA LEU A 22 1.42 10.75 4.94
C LEU A 22 0.16 10.25 4.24
N SER A 23 0.06 8.94 4.05
CA SER A 23 -1.16 8.29 3.59
C SER A 23 -1.72 7.37 4.66
N TRP A 24 -2.99 7.57 5.03
CA TRP A 24 -3.76 6.61 5.80
C TRP A 24 -4.66 5.83 4.84
N THR A 25 -4.44 4.53 4.72
CA THR A 25 -5.28 3.63 3.91
C THR A 25 -6.03 2.64 4.78
N TRP A 26 -7.28 2.36 4.42
CA TRP A 26 -8.12 1.41 5.12
C TRP A 26 -8.89 0.51 4.14
N PHE A 27 -8.86 -0.80 4.41
CA PHE A 27 -9.59 -1.84 3.69
C PHE A 27 -10.66 -2.40 4.65
N ASN A 28 -11.92 -2.25 4.29
CA ASN A 28 -13.03 -2.61 5.16
C ASN A 28 -13.27 -4.13 5.16
N ARG A 29 -13.46 -4.69 6.37
CA ARG A 29 -13.78 -6.10 6.56
C ARG A 29 -15.15 -6.46 5.95
N ILE A 30 -16.18 -5.70 6.28
CA ILE A 30 -17.59 -5.94 5.89
C ILE A 30 -18.05 -4.86 4.90
N GLY A 31 -18.83 -5.24 3.87
CA GLY A 31 -19.46 -4.31 2.92
C GLY A 31 -18.95 -4.43 1.48
N ASN A 32 -18.95 -3.34 0.74
CA ASN A 32 -18.35 -3.33 -0.60
C ASN A 32 -16.83 -3.48 -0.52
N ARG A 33 -16.20 -4.03 -1.55
CA ARG A 33 -14.74 -4.17 -1.58
C ARG A 33 -14.16 -2.82 -1.96
N GLU A 34 -13.72 -2.05 -0.96
CA GLU A 34 -13.29 -0.67 -1.09
C GLU A 34 -11.87 -0.48 -0.54
N MET A 35 -11.22 0.60 -0.98
CA MET A 35 -9.98 1.12 -0.41
C MET A 35 -10.22 2.59 -0.10
N TYR A 36 -10.20 2.92 1.19
CA TYR A 36 -10.27 4.29 1.68
C TYR A 36 -8.86 4.85 1.81
N MET A 37 -8.68 6.13 1.51
CA MET A 37 -7.37 6.77 1.55
C MET A 37 -7.50 8.26 1.87
N ASN A 38 -6.85 8.71 2.94
CA ASN A 38 -6.64 10.13 3.22
C ASN A 38 -5.15 10.45 3.16
N CYS A 39 -4.83 11.65 2.67
CA CYS A 39 -3.47 12.17 2.60
C CYS A 39 -3.32 13.38 3.54
N ALA A 40 -2.16 13.51 4.17
CA ALA A 40 -1.82 14.67 4.99
C ALA A 40 -0.38 15.13 4.71
N PRO A 41 -0.13 16.44 4.52
CA PRO A 41 1.23 16.94 4.46
C PRO A 41 1.87 16.88 5.85
N ILE A 42 3.07 16.34 5.94
CA ILE A 42 3.85 16.25 7.19
C ILE A 42 5.26 16.78 6.97
N THR A 43 5.87 17.29 8.04
CA THR A 43 7.29 17.66 8.05
C THR A 43 7.97 16.93 9.19
N ILE A 44 9.00 16.17 8.86
CA ILE A 44 9.80 15.43 9.83
C ILE A 44 10.97 16.32 10.23
N THR A 45 11.02 16.68 11.50
CA THR A 45 12.06 17.51 12.12
C THR A 45 12.89 16.69 13.11
N SER A 46 14.06 17.21 13.47
CA SER A 46 15.02 16.53 14.36
C SER A 46 14.50 16.31 15.79
N GLU A 47 13.37 16.91 16.17
CA GLU A 47 12.71 16.70 17.47
C GLU A 47 12.01 15.34 17.55
N TYR A 48 11.67 14.74 16.41
CA TYR A 48 10.92 13.49 16.31
C TYR A 48 11.78 12.27 15.94
N ILE A 49 13.10 12.45 15.79
CA ILE A 49 14.05 11.37 15.49
C ILE A 49 14.97 11.18 16.69
N ASN A 50 15.13 9.93 17.15
CA ASN A 50 16.12 9.59 18.17
C ASN A 50 17.52 10.07 17.73
N HIS A 51 18.19 10.87 18.57
CA HIS A 51 19.32 11.76 18.27
C HIS A 51 20.62 11.14 17.69
N ASN A 52 20.63 9.88 17.27
CA ASN A 52 21.82 9.22 16.72
C ASN A 52 21.92 9.26 15.18
N MET A 53 21.14 10.11 14.49
CA MET A 53 21.23 10.23 13.04
C MET A 53 22.19 11.37 12.64
N PRO A 54 23.23 11.11 11.82
CA PRO A 54 24.04 12.17 11.25
C PRO A 54 23.21 12.98 10.27
N ALA A 55 23.19 14.31 10.44
CA ALA A 55 22.58 15.23 9.49
C ALA A 55 23.26 15.07 8.12
N ILE A 56 22.51 14.64 7.10
CA ILE A 56 23.03 14.58 5.73
C ILE A 56 22.97 15.99 5.13
N PRO A 57 24.11 16.57 4.67
CA PRO A 57 24.10 17.87 4.02
C PRO A 57 23.27 17.80 2.72
N GLN A 58 22.29 18.70 2.58
CA GLN A 58 21.58 18.91 1.31
C GLN A 58 22.59 19.38 0.25
N LYS A 59 23.06 18.44 -0.57
CA LYS A 59 23.74 18.74 -1.83
C LYS A 59 22.86 18.20 -2.95
N ASP A 60 22.20 19.11 -3.66
CA ASP A 60 21.74 19.00 -5.04
C ASP A 60 21.47 17.56 -5.51
N ALA A 61 20.43 16.92 -4.95
CA ALA A 61 20.12 15.53 -5.22
C ALA A 61 18.94 15.44 -6.20
N LYS A 62 19.20 14.87 -7.38
CA LYS A 62 18.17 14.12 -8.13
C LYS A 62 17.37 13.32 -7.13
N VAL A 63 16.04 13.48 -7.10
CA VAL A 63 15.06 12.82 -6.20
C VAL A 63 15.62 11.52 -5.60
N ALA A 64 16.41 11.64 -4.53
CA ALA A 64 16.90 10.51 -3.80
C ALA A 64 15.73 10.09 -2.92
N GLU A 65 15.38 8.81 -2.89
CA GLU A 65 14.34 8.33 -1.99
C GLU A 65 14.73 8.73 -0.57
N LYS A 66 14.03 9.72 0.00
CA LYS A 66 14.29 10.23 1.36
C LYS A 66 13.88 9.22 2.46
N ARG A 67 13.65 7.97 2.07
CA ARG A 67 13.22 6.85 2.89
C ARG A 67 14.07 5.63 2.52
N SER A 68 14.33 4.76 3.48
CA SER A 68 15.04 3.51 3.24
C SER A 68 14.33 2.62 2.22
N ASN A 69 15.10 1.99 1.33
CA ASN A 69 14.63 0.97 0.39
C ASN A 69 14.09 -0.30 1.09
N SER A 70 14.34 -0.46 2.40
CA SER A 70 13.77 -1.55 3.20
C SER A 70 12.27 -1.36 3.48
N PHE A 71 11.72 -0.16 3.27
CA PHE A 71 10.30 0.08 3.50
C PHE A 71 9.46 -0.41 2.32
N PRO A 72 8.47 -1.28 2.58
CA PRO A 72 7.65 -1.83 1.51
C PRO A 72 6.81 -0.76 0.82
N PRO A 73 6.40 -0.99 -0.43
CA PRO A 73 5.40 -0.15 -1.08
C PRO A 73 4.05 -0.28 -0.36
N ILE A 74 3.20 0.74 -0.51
CA ILE A 74 1.83 0.68 -0.01
C ILE A 74 1.05 -0.43 -0.73
N PHE A 75 0.25 -1.19 0.03
CA PHE A 75 -0.65 -2.17 -0.55
C PHE A 75 -1.84 -1.46 -1.21
N VAL A 76 -2.17 -1.87 -2.44
CA VAL A 76 -3.25 -1.27 -3.23
C VAL A 76 -4.17 -2.38 -3.74
N ALA A 77 -5.45 -2.28 -3.43
CA ALA A 77 -6.49 -3.21 -3.86
C ALA A 77 -7.82 -2.48 -3.99
N ASN A 78 -8.85 -3.15 -4.51
CA ASN A 78 -10.24 -2.67 -4.51
C ASN A 78 -10.49 -1.35 -5.28
N ILE A 79 -9.61 -1.00 -6.22
CA ILE A 79 -9.73 0.23 -7.03
C ILE A 79 -9.79 -0.05 -8.54
N GLY A 80 -10.26 -1.24 -8.93
CA GLY A 80 -10.26 -1.69 -10.32
C GLY A 80 -8.88 -2.14 -10.83
N ASN A 81 -7.97 -2.49 -9.92
CA ASN A 81 -6.59 -2.90 -10.22
C ASN A 81 -6.40 -4.44 -10.26
N ASN A 82 -7.47 -5.20 -10.58
CA ASN A 82 -7.46 -6.67 -10.59
C ASN A 82 -6.95 -7.32 -9.29
N CYS A 83 -7.15 -6.64 -8.16
CA CYS A 83 -6.82 -7.11 -6.82
C CYS A 83 -8.04 -6.86 -5.95
N THR A 84 -8.87 -7.88 -5.73
CA THR A 84 -10.06 -7.76 -4.87
C THR A 84 -9.84 -8.54 -3.58
N THR A 85 -9.97 -7.87 -2.45
CA THR A 85 -9.78 -8.47 -1.12
C THR A 85 -11.01 -9.30 -0.71
N PRO A 86 -10.85 -10.42 0.02
CA PRO A 86 -11.97 -11.19 0.53
C PRO A 86 -12.85 -10.38 1.51
N GLU A 87 -14.15 -10.65 1.50
CA GLU A 87 -15.09 -10.13 2.48
C GLU A 87 -15.10 -10.96 3.77
N GLY A 88 -15.32 -10.30 4.90
CA GLY A 88 -15.49 -10.93 6.21
C GLY A 88 -14.21 -11.05 7.01
N PHE A 89 -13.05 -10.76 6.40
CA PHE A 89 -11.74 -10.91 7.04
C PHE A 89 -10.98 -9.60 7.23
N ASP A 90 -10.23 -9.52 8.33
CA ASP A 90 -9.14 -8.57 8.52
C ASP A 90 -7.94 -9.08 7.69
N ILE A 91 -7.64 -8.40 6.59
CA ILE A 91 -6.60 -8.84 5.64
C ILE A 91 -5.19 -8.74 6.25
N ARG A 92 -4.29 -9.62 5.81
CA ARG A 92 -2.85 -9.46 6.03
C ARG A 92 -2.20 -8.82 4.82
N PHE A 93 -1.44 -7.75 5.04
CA PHE A 93 -0.63 -7.15 4.00
C PHE A 93 0.52 -8.10 3.60
N PRO A 94 0.71 -8.40 2.30
CA PRO A 94 1.80 -9.26 1.84
C PRO A 94 3.19 -8.77 2.25
N GLN A 95 3.34 -7.45 2.32
CA GLN A 95 4.55 -6.76 2.72
C GLN A 95 4.22 -5.75 3.82
N ALA A 96 3.85 -6.25 5.00
CA ALA A 96 3.42 -5.42 6.13
C ALA A 96 4.54 -4.55 6.74
N GLY A 97 5.80 -4.83 6.40
CA GLY A 97 6.96 -4.18 7.01
C GLY A 97 7.24 -4.71 8.42
N ASN A 98 8.09 -4.00 9.17
CA ASN A 98 8.56 -4.42 10.49
C ASN A 98 7.69 -3.92 11.66
N TYR A 99 6.81 -2.94 11.40
CA TYR A 99 6.01 -2.27 12.42
C TYR A 99 4.53 -2.60 12.20
N VAL A 100 4.03 -3.63 12.88
CA VAL A 100 2.67 -4.17 12.70
C VAL A 100 1.96 -4.25 14.04
N GLU A 101 0.72 -3.77 14.08
CA GLU A 101 -0.15 -3.86 15.25
C GLU A 101 -1.45 -4.59 14.90
N GLN A 102 -1.93 -5.44 15.82
CA GLN A 102 -3.20 -6.14 15.69
C GLN A 102 -4.16 -5.68 16.79
N LYS A 103 -5.11 -4.78 16.44
CA LYS A 103 -6.15 -4.27 17.35
C LYS A 103 -7.53 -4.93 17.14
N GLY A 104 -7.66 -5.80 16.15
CA GLY A 104 -8.90 -6.53 15.85
C GLY A 104 -9.04 -7.84 16.64
N ASP A 105 -10.17 -8.51 16.48
CA ASP A 105 -10.35 -9.87 16.99
C ASP A 105 -9.61 -10.86 16.08
N SER A 106 -8.70 -11.64 16.67
CA SER A 106 -7.88 -12.63 15.95
C SER A 106 -8.69 -13.64 15.14
N SER A 107 -9.94 -13.91 15.52
CA SER A 107 -10.84 -14.82 14.77
C SER A 107 -11.28 -14.27 13.41
N ASN A 108 -11.16 -12.95 13.20
CA ASN A 108 -11.47 -12.32 11.91
C ASN A 108 -10.26 -12.26 10.97
N ILE A 109 -9.05 -12.57 11.43
CA ILE A 109 -7.86 -12.47 10.56
C ILE A 109 -7.98 -13.48 9.42
N LEU A 110 -7.73 -13.02 8.19
CA LEU A 110 -7.69 -13.88 7.00
C LEU A 110 -6.80 -15.10 7.26
N PRO A 111 -7.15 -16.35 6.97
CA PRO A 111 -6.23 -17.48 7.17
C PRO A 111 -5.04 -17.50 6.20
N ASP A 112 -3.88 -18.05 6.59
CA ASP A 112 -2.63 -18.02 5.79
C ASP A 112 -2.72 -18.74 4.45
N ASN A 113 -3.62 -19.71 4.35
CA ASN A 113 -3.88 -20.46 3.13
C ASN A 113 -4.83 -19.74 2.16
N ILE A 114 -5.31 -18.53 2.49
CA ILE A 114 -6.20 -17.75 1.62
C ILE A 114 -5.43 -16.55 1.06
N PRO A 115 -5.42 -16.35 -0.27
CA PRO A 115 -4.74 -15.20 -0.87
C PRO A 115 -5.42 -13.89 -0.47
N VAL A 116 -4.62 -12.83 -0.28
CA VAL A 116 -5.15 -11.50 0.06
C VAL A 116 -5.91 -10.84 -1.09
N CYS A 117 -5.63 -11.25 -2.33
CA CYS A 117 -6.27 -10.73 -3.52
C CYS A 117 -6.62 -11.85 -4.49
N PHE A 118 -7.83 -11.75 -5.04
CA PHE A 118 -8.27 -12.50 -6.19
C PHE A 118 -8.22 -11.60 -7.42
N ALA A 119 -7.71 -12.11 -8.53
CA ALA A 119 -7.87 -11.45 -9.82
C ALA A 119 -9.34 -11.50 -10.20
N THR A 120 -9.97 -10.35 -10.42
CA THR A 120 -11.26 -10.27 -11.09
C THR A 120 -11.08 -10.76 -12.52
N THR A 121 -11.25 -12.06 -12.74
CA THR A 121 -11.53 -12.57 -14.08
C THR A 121 -12.91 -12.07 -14.42
N THR A 122 -13.00 -11.13 -15.35
CA THR A 122 -14.25 -10.83 -16.05
C THR A 122 -14.64 -12.10 -16.80
N SER A 123 -15.29 -13.02 -16.10
CA SER A 123 -15.72 -14.30 -16.62
C SER A 123 -16.92 -14.05 -17.50
N ASN A 124 -16.67 -13.72 -18.77
CA ASN A 124 -17.65 -13.98 -19.81
C ASN A 124 -17.79 -15.51 -19.89
N ILE A 125 -18.82 -16.04 -19.24
CA ILE A 125 -19.29 -17.40 -19.47
C ILE A 125 -19.76 -17.47 -20.92
N HIS A 126 -18.89 -17.94 -21.81
CA HIS A 126 -19.30 -18.57 -23.05
C HIS A 126 -18.49 -19.84 -23.24
N SER A 127 -19.15 -20.97 -23.02
CA SER A 127 -18.69 -22.29 -23.37
C SER A 127 -18.45 -22.35 -24.88
N THR A 128 -17.24 -22.68 -25.36
CA THR A 128 -16.99 -23.66 -26.43
C THR A 128 -15.50 -23.77 -26.84
N HIS A 129 -15.04 -25.03 -26.88
CA HIS A 129 -14.09 -25.69 -27.78
C HIS A 129 -12.77 -25.03 -28.27
N SER A 130 -11.68 -25.73 -27.93
CA SER A 130 -10.39 -25.93 -28.61
C SER A 130 -10.13 -25.23 -29.95
N SER A 131 -9.02 -24.49 -30.05
CA SER A 131 -7.86 -24.76 -30.95
C SER A 131 -6.79 -23.66 -30.85
N GLU A 132 -5.53 -24.05 -30.65
CA GLU A 132 -4.33 -23.33 -31.13
C GLU A 132 -4.20 -23.53 -32.66
N PRO A 133 -3.39 -22.76 -33.46
CA PRO A 133 -2.18 -22.01 -33.05
C PRO A 133 -1.95 -20.62 -33.70
N SER A 134 -0.82 -20.02 -33.32
CA SER A 134 0.10 -19.20 -34.16
C SER A 134 0.05 -17.66 -34.11
N SER A 135 1.15 -17.13 -33.58
CA SER A 135 2.00 -16.03 -34.07
C SER A 135 1.50 -14.59 -34.09
N ASP A 136 2.21 -13.80 -33.29
CA ASP A 136 2.94 -12.57 -33.65
C ASP A 136 2.53 -11.28 -32.95
N THR A 137 3.60 -10.59 -32.54
CA THR A 137 3.76 -9.16 -32.35
C THR A 137 3.50 -8.54 -30.97
N ARG A 138 4.62 -8.00 -30.46
CA ARG A 138 4.76 -6.81 -29.60
C ARG A 138 4.52 -7.00 -28.10
N VAL A 139 5.64 -7.26 -27.40
CA VAL A 139 5.84 -6.75 -26.04
C VAL A 139 5.87 -5.21 -26.13
N THR A 140 4.70 -4.57 -26.01
CA THR A 140 4.62 -3.15 -25.67
C THR A 140 4.70 -3.03 -24.16
N SER A 141 5.89 -2.68 -23.69
CA SER A 141 6.18 -2.20 -22.36
C SER A 141 5.46 -0.87 -22.10
N ILE A 142 4.24 -0.86 -21.54
CA ILE A 142 3.74 0.29 -20.79
C ILE A 142 2.74 -0.18 -19.73
N ALA A 143 3.16 -0.12 -18.48
CA ALA A 143 2.27 0.19 -17.37
C ALA A 143 3.07 1.02 -16.38
N ASP A 144 3.43 2.23 -16.82
CA ASP A 144 3.50 3.36 -15.88
C ASP A 144 2.08 3.55 -15.35
N SER A 145 1.79 2.77 -14.31
CA SER A 145 0.55 2.91 -13.57
C SER A 145 0.82 4.07 -12.64
N SER A 146 0.43 5.25 -13.13
CA SER A 146 0.12 6.40 -12.29
C SER A 146 -1.02 5.99 -11.36
N PHE A 147 -0.69 5.17 -10.37
CA PHE A 147 -1.54 4.86 -9.24
C PHE A 147 -1.82 6.20 -8.56
N ARG A 148 -3.04 6.35 -8.05
CA ARG A 148 -3.42 7.52 -7.25
C ARG A 148 -2.75 7.41 -5.87
N THR A 149 -1.43 7.38 -5.84
CA THR A 149 -0.67 7.63 -4.63
C THR A 149 -0.84 9.09 -4.27
N CYS A 150 -0.71 9.42 -2.98
CA CYS A 150 -0.73 10.82 -2.57
C CYS A 150 0.30 11.59 -3.41
N PRO A 151 -0.06 12.75 -4.00
CA PRO A 151 0.91 13.55 -4.72
C PRO A 151 2.02 13.96 -3.75
N SER A 152 3.27 13.83 -4.18
CA SER A 152 4.37 14.54 -3.53
C SER A 152 4.21 16.03 -3.83
N GLU A 153 4.37 16.89 -2.83
CA GLU A 153 4.44 18.35 -3.02
C GLU A 153 5.73 18.71 -3.77
N ASP A 154 5.72 18.48 -5.09
CA ASP A 154 6.61 19.13 -6.05
C ASP A 154 5.72 19.91 -7.02
N ARG A 155 5.33 21.11 -6.60
CA ARG A 155 4.84 22.16 -7.51
C ARG A 155 5.49 23.49 -7.14
#